data_AF-A0A8T7E258-F1
#
_entry.id   AF-A0A8T7E258-F1
#
_cell.length_a   1.000
_cell.length_b   1.000
_cell.length_c   1.000
_cell.angle_alpha   90.00
_cell.angle_beta   90.00
_cell.angle_gamma   90.00
#
_symmetry.space_group_name_H-M   'P 1'
#
loop_
_entity.id
_entity.type
_entity.pdbx_description
1 polymer ?
#
loop_
_entity_poly.entity_id
_entity_poly.type
_entity_poly.pdbx_seq_one_letter_code
_entity_poly.pdbx_strand_id
1 'polypeptide(L)'
;MTFPGPTVNGMPLMAFPAAPCLVGLLLLLGSAPAAAGGPRPPNDFERAYTALALDTQSHELCEKISPDAESRALFNSPGTQIYRERSRCFLYLAVSSLNPYFCRNVVEADAWLHNGSYFSEENCRQLVAQGKPFNFTVSFDHELLMTTMGYSEEDVRRRFPRHPEEPDWLRFYLDAFKHNGGDFQRRLKLLPDFSQR
;
A
#
# COMPACT_ATOMS: atom_id res chain seq x y z
N MET A 1 -45.96 42.58 -39.25
CA MET A 1 -45.84 41.93 -40.58
C MET A 1 -46.14 40.46 -40.39
N THR A 2 -47.35 40.07 -40.77
CA THR A 2 -47.88 38.70 -40.76
C THR A 2 -47.81 38.15 -42.17
N PHE A 3 -47.26 36.94 -42.34
CA PHE A 3 -47.51 36.13 -43.54
C PHE A 3 -47.62 34.64 -43.17
N PRO A 4 -48.55 33.90 -43.82
CA PRO A 4 -48.96 32.56 -43.44
C PRO A 4 -48.09 31.46 -44.08
N GLY A 5 -48.14 30.26 -43.51
CA GLY A 5 -47.42 29.09 -44.01
C GLY A 5 -48.06 28.45 -45.25
N PRO A 6 -47.49 27.32 -45.69
CA PRO A 6 -48.31 26.26 -46.25
C PRO A 6 -48.01 24.87 -45.66
N THR A 7 -49.09 24.11 -45.61
CA THR A 7 -49.24 22.68 -45.38
C THR A 7 -48.43 21.83 -46.37
N VAL A 8 -47.83 20.74 -45.88
CA VAL A 8 -47.29 19.67 -46.73
C VAL A 8 -47.92 18.33 -46.33
N ASN A 9 -48.39 17.65 -47.39
CA ASN A 9 -49.10 16.38 -47.43
C ASN A 9 -48.30 15.19 -46.89
N GLY A 10 -49.04 14.17 -46.45
CA GLY A 10 -48.48 12.90 -46.00
C GLY A 10 -48.27 11.84 -47.09
N MET A 11 -47.99 10.63 -46.58
CA MET A 11 -47.79 9.31 -47.22
C MET A 11 -46.36 8.99 -47.70
N PRO A 12 -45.98 7.70 -47.83
CA PRO A 12 -46.17 6.58 -46.91
C PRO A 12 -44.85 5.80 -46.65
N LEU A 13 -44.92 4.83 -45.72
CA LEU A 13 -43.90 3.83 -45.43
C LEU A 13 -43.39 3.11 -46.71
N MET A 14 -42.07 2.96 -46.81
CA MET A 14 -41.42 1.92 -47.60
C MET A 14 -40.39 1.18 -46.74
N ALA A 15 -40.65 -0.11 -46.55
CA ALA A 15 -39.78 -1.10 -45.95
C ALA A 15 -38.74 -1.60 -46.95
N PHE A 16 -37.50 -1.88 -46.52
CA PHE A 16 -36.50 -2.78 -47.16
C PHE A 16 -35.32 -2.97 -46.17
N PRO A 17 -34.41 -3.95 -46.33
CA PRO A 17 -34.59 -5.37 -46.02
C PRO A 17 -33.54 -5.88 -45.01
N ALA A 18 -33.74 -7.12 -44.54
CA ALA A 18 -32.79 -7.87 -43.74
C ALA A 18 -31.50 -8.24 -44.50
N ALA A 19 -30.36 -8.26 -43.79
CA ALA A 19 -29.23 -9.11 -44.14
C ALA A 19 -28.32 -9.39 -42.91
N PRO A 20 -27.61 -10.54 -42.90
CA PRO A 20 -27.20 -11.30 -41.72
C PRO A 20 -25.67 -11.22 -41.47
N CYS A 21 -25.21 -11.62 -40.28
CA CYS A 21 -23.88 -12.22 -40.04
C CYS A 21 -23.72 -12.49 -38.52
N LEU A 22 -23.68 -13.75 -38.07
CA LEU A 22 -22.50 -14.63 -37.96
C LEU A 22 -21.66 -14.35 -36.68
N VAL A 23 -21.16 -15.45 -36.13
CA VAL A 23 -20.09 -15.60 -35.14
C VAL A 23 -20.54 -15.67 -33.68
N GLY A 24 -20.54 -16.90 -33.18
CA GLY A 24 -20.62 -17.18 -31.75
C GLY A 24 -19.36 -16.78 -31.01
N LEU A 25 -19.50 -16.61 -29.70
CA LEU A 25 -18.38 -16.65 -28.78
C LEU A 25 -18.87 -17.26 -27.46
N LEU A 26 -18.23 -18.36 -27.08
CA LEU A 26 -18.36 -19.00 -25.77
C LEU A 26 -18.12 -17.96 -24.66
N LEU A 27 -19.14 -17.66 -23.87
CA LEU A 27 -18.95 -17.05 -22.55
C LEU A 27 -18.73 -18.17 -21.53
N LEU A 28 -17.49 -18.63 -21.43
CA LEU A 28 -17.00 -19.30 -20.22
C LEU A 28 -16.94 -18.23 -19.12
N LEU A 29 -18.05 -18.07 -18.40
CA LEU A 29 -18.11 -17.32 -17.15
C LEU A 29 -17.38 -18.12 -16.06
N GLY A 30 -16.06 -18.17 -16.17
CA GLY A 30 -15.17 -18.54 -15.07
C GLY A 30 -15.02 -17.34 -14.14
N SER A 31 -16.05 -17.01 -13.37
CA SER A 31 -15.91 -16.09 -12.24
C SER A 31 -15.21 -16.84 -11.12
N ALA A 32 -13.88 -16.84 -11.12
CA ALA A 32 -13.14 -17.12 -9.91
C ALA A 32 -13.57 -16.07 -8.88
N PRO A 33 -14.04 -16.44 -7.67
CA PRO A 33 -14.24 -15.46 -6.62
C PRO A 33 -12.85 -14.89 -6.29
N ALA A 34 -12.64 -13.61 -6.60
CA ALA A 34 -11.59 -12.87 -5.93
C ALA A 34 -11.86 -13.05 -4.43
N ALA A 35 -10.88 -13.60 -3.71
CA ALA A 35 -10.94 -13.67 -2.27
C ALA A 35 -10.96 -12.24 -1.73
N ALA A 36 -12.15 -11.65 -1.65
CA ALA A 36 -12.37 -10.35 -1.05
C ALA A 36 -12.30 -10.54 0.47
N GLY A 37 -11.09 -10.58 1.01
CA GLY A 37 -10.86 -10.35 2.42
C GLY A 37 -11.43 -8.99 2.78
N GLY A 38 -12.19 -8.90 3.88
CA GLY A 38 -12.52 -7.61 4.44
C GLY A 38 -11.29 -6.98 5.13
N PRO A 39 -11.38 -5.70 5.54
CA PRO A 39 -10.33 -5.08 6.34
C PRO A 39 -9.96 -5.94 7.56
N ARG A 40 -8.67 -6.10 7.80
CA ARG A 40 -8.10 -6.88 8.91
C ARG A 40 -6.97 -6.13 9.60
N PRO A 41 -6.67 -6.43 10.87
CA PRO A 41 -5.48 -5.90 11.51
C PRO A 41 -4.20 -6.28 10.75
N PRO A 42 -3.18 -5.40 10.71
CA PRO A 42 -1.88 -5.77 10.17
C PRO A 42 -1.17 -6.78 11.07
N ASN A 43 -0.35 -7.63 10.47
CA ASN A 43 0.58 -8.49 11.20
C ASN A 43 1.91 -7.76 11.53
N ASP A 44 2.80 -8.42 12.27
CA ASP A 44 4.07 -7.83 12.71
C ASP A 44 5.00 -7.45 11.55
N PHE A 45 5.05 -8.26 10.48
CA PHE A 45 5.87 -7.96 9.30
C PHE A 45 5.33 -6.75 8.53
N GLU A 46 4.03 -6.65 8.34
CA GLU A 46 3.38 -5.53 7.66
C GLU A 46 3.67 -4.20 8.39
N ARG A 47 3.69 -4.22 9.73
CA ARG A 47 4.12 -3.07 10.53
C ARG A 47 5.61 -2.76 10.33
N ALA A 48 6.47 -3.79 10.32
CA ALA A 48 7.91 -3.64 10.16
C ALA A 48 8.30 -3.10 8.76
N TYR A 49 7.54 -3.42 7.71
CA TYR A 49 7.83 -2.98 6.34
C TYR A 49 7.86 -1.46 6.18
N THR A 50 7.09 -0.71 6.96
CA THR A 50 7.17 0.75 6.92
C THR A 50 8.53 1.27 7.39
N ALA A 51 9.05 0.74 8.50
CA ALA A 51 10.37 1.14 9.01
C ALA A 51 11.48 0.73 8.03
N LEU A 52 11.43 -0.51 7.54
CA LEU A 52 12.39 -1.00 6.57
C LEU A 52 12.36 -0.23 5.25
N ALA A 53 11.17 0.14 4.75
CA ALA A 53 11.03 0.94 3.54
C ALA A 53 11.67 2.31 3.70
N LEU A 54 11.52 2.94 4.86
CA LEU A 54 12.16 4.21 5.18
C LEU A 54 13.68 4.09 5.28
N ASP A 55 14.17 3.08 6.01
CA ASP A 55 15.61 2.87 6.18
C ASP A 55 16.29 2.53 4.85
N THR A 56 15.68 1.69 4.01
CA THR A 56 16.25 1.25 2.73
C THR A 56 15.84 2.11 1.53
N GLN A 57 14.94 3.08 1.70
CA GLN A 57 14.29 3.84 0.62
C GLN A 57 13.66 2.93 -0.46
N SER A 58 13.09 1.80 -0.05
CA SER A 58 12.53 0.78 -0.96
C SER A 58 11.00 0.79 -0.97
N HIS A 59 10.42 1.15 -2.11
CA HIS A 59 8.97 1.09 -2.31
C HIS A 59 8.44 -0.34 -2.44
N GLU A 60 9.26 -1.29 -2.89
CA GLU A 60 8.89 -2.71 -3.02
C GLU A 60 8.45 -3.31 -1.68
N LEU A 61 9.00 -2.82 -0.56
CA LEU A 61 8.56 -3.24 0.77
C LEU A 61 7.16 -2.76 1.12
N CYS A 62 6.77 -1.55 0.69
CA CYS A 62 5.39 -1.08 0.85
C CYS A 62 4.41 -1.93 0.04
N GLU A 63 4.82 -2.41 -1.14
CA GLU A 63 3.98 -3.25 -2.01
C GLU A 63 3.69 -4.62 -1.39
N LYS A 64 4.62 -5.16 -0.58
CA LYS A 64 4.43 -6.42 0.15
C LYS A 64 3.39 -6.35 1.27
N ILE A 65 2.96 -5.16 1.70
CA ILE A 65 1.90 -5.00 2.71
C ILE A 65 0.56 -5.32 2.05
N SER A 66 -0.33 -6.08 2.70
CA SER A 66 -1.67 -6.35 2.16
C SER A 66 -2.49 -5.06 1.92
N PRO A 67 -3.34 -5.04 0.87
CA PRO A 67 -4.31 -3.96 0.69
C PRO A 67 -5.38 -3.91 1.80
N ASP A 68 -5.64 -5.03 2.46
CA ASP A 68 -6.68 -5.19 3.48
C ASP A 68 -6.16 -4.97 4.91
N ALA A 69 -4.84 -4.78 5.07
CA ALA A 69 -4.22 -4.44 6.35
C ALA A 69 -4.60 -3.01 6.78
N GLU A 70 -5.52 -2.92 7.75
CA GLU A 70 -6.08 -1.67 8.27
C GLU A 70 -5.83 -1.54 9.77
N SER A 71 -5.31 -0.39 10.16
CA SER A 71 -5.16 0.00 11.56
C SER A 71 -6.28 0.94 11.97
N ARG A 72 -6.79 0.74 13.19
CA ARG A 72 -7.84 1.56 13.79
C ARG A 72 -7.36 2.13 15.12
N ALA A 73 -7.23 3.44 15.18
CA ALA A 73 -6.83 4.20 16.35
C ALA A 73 -7.92 5.23 16.68
N LEU A 74 -9.04 4.76 17.20
CA LEU A 74 -10.28 5.53 17.33
C LEU A 74 -10.18 6.79 18.21
N PHE A 75 -9.14 6.86 19.06
CA PHE A 75 -8.86 8.00 19.93
C PHE A 75 -7.84 8.99 19.36
N ASN A 76 -7.38 8.79 18.12
CA ASN A 76 -6.51 9.74 17.44
C ASN A 76 -7.31 10.94 16.88
N SER A 77 -6.58 11.97 16.43
CA SER A 77 -7.16 13.15 15.80
C SER A 77 -7.96 12.80 14.53
N PRO A 78 -8.99 13.59 14.19
CA PRO A 78 -9.67 13.51 12.90
C PRO A 78 -8.72 13.38 11.71
N GLY A 79 -9.04 12.47 10.78
CA GLY A 79 -8.23 12.11 9.62
C GLY A 79 -7.22 10.99 9.87
N THR A 80 -6.98 10.59 11.12
CA THR A 80 -5.95 9.60 11.48
C THR A 80 -6.50 8.41 12.27
N GLN A 81 -7.82 8.31 12.40
CA GLN A 81 -8.45 7.26 13.20
C GLN A 81 -8.47 5.90 12.51
N ILE A 82 -8.45 5.88 11.19
CA ILE A 82 -8.37 4.66 10.37
C ILE A 82 -7.38 4.87 9.24
N TYR A 83 -6.59 3.86 8.92
CA TYR A 83 -5.69 3.91 7.77
C TYR A 83 -5.27 2.53 7.31
N ARG A 84 -5.05 2.39 6.01
CA ARG A 84 -4.40 1.21 5.44
C ARG A 84 -2.90 1.30 5.66
N GLU A 85 -2.29 0.22 6.12
CA GLU A 85 -0.85 0.17 6.37
C GLU A 85 -0.02 0.39 5.11
N ARG A 86 -0.48 -0.14 3.97
CA ARG A 86 0.14 0.10 2.66
C ARG A 86 0.15 1.59 2.32
N SER A 87 -0.98 2.29 2.49
CA SER A 87 -1.09 3.73 2.27
C SER A 87 -0.18 4.53 3.20
N ARG A 88 -0.11 4.14 4.49
CA ARG A 88 0.81 4.75 5.47
C ARG A 88 2.27 4.62 5.03
N CYS A 89 2.70 3.43 4.61
CA CYS A 89 4.05 3.19 4.13
C CYS A 89 4.40 4.10 2.95
N PHE A 90 3.53 4.17 1.93
CA PHE A 90 3.75 5.02 0.77
C PHE A 90 3.75 6.51 1.10
N LEU A 91 2.88 6.98 2.00
CA LEU A 91 2.88 8.37 2.46
C LEU A 91 4.22 8.71 3.13
N TYR A 92 4.68 7.85 4.04
CA TYR A 92 5.94 8.09 4.77
C TYR A 92 7.14 8.08 3.82
N LEU A 93 7.15 7.15 2.86
CA LEU A 93 8.19 7.10 1.83
C LEU A 93 8.14 8.33 0.91
N ALA A 94 6.95 8.79 0.51
CA ALA A 94 6.77 10.00 -0.30
C ALA A 94 7.32 11.24 0.41
N VAL A 95 6.94 11.45 1.68
CA VAL A 95 7.32 12.61 2.46
C VAL A 95 8.82 12.60 2.81
N SER A 96 9.37 11.44 3.20
CA SER A 96 10.80 11.34 3.54
C SER A 96 11.72 11.51 2.33
N SER A 97 11.31 11.03 1.14
CA SER A 97 12.07 11.16 -0.11
C SER A 97 11.74 12.43 -0.91
N LEU A 98 10.79 13.23 -0.44
CA LEU A 98 10.21 14.37 -1.16
C LEU A 98 9.75 14.02 -2.58
N ASN A 99 9.23 12.80 -2.76
CA ASN A 99 8.84 12.28 -4.07
C ASN A 99 7.31 12.13 -4.19
N PRO A 100 6.63 13.03 -4.93
CA PRO A 100 5.18 12.99 -5.04
C PRO A 100 4.67 11.81 -5.90
N TYR A 101 5.56 11.11 -6.61
CA TYR A 101 5.21 9.92 -7.39
C TYR A 101 4.55 8.86 -6.50
N PHE A 102 5.05 8.65 -5.29
CA PHE A 102 4.53 7.64 -4.36
C PHE A 102 3.12 7.96 -3.84
N CYS A 103 2.68 9.23 -3.88
CA CYS A 103 1.36 9.62 -3.37
C CYS A 103 0.20 8.96 -4.12
N ARG A 104 0.36 8.53 -5.38
CA ARG A 104 -0.68 7.82 -6.13
C ARG A 104 -1.09 6.47 -5.52
N ASN A 105 -0.25 5.93 -4.65
CA ASN A 105 -0.49 4.65 -3.97
C ASN A 105 -1.11 4.84 -2.58
N VAL A 106 -1.41 6.08 -2.19
CA VAL A 106 -2.00 6.43 -0.89
C VAL A 106 -3.51 6.47 -1.05
N VAL A 107 -4.17 5.39 -0.60
CA VAL A 107 -5.62 5.23 -0.68
C VAL A 107 -6.24 5.48 0.69
N GLU A 108 -7.12 6.48 0.76
CA GLU A 108 -7.86 6.86 1.97
C GLU A 108 -8.78 5.73 2.45
N ALA A 109 -8.73 5.47 3.76
CA ALA A 109 -9.66 4.57 4.42
C ALA A 109 -10.87 5.35 4.93
N ASP A 110 -12.07 4.83 4.70
CA ASP A 110 -13.33 5.47 5.10
C ASP A 110 -14.20 4.49 5.90
N ALA A 111 -14.74 4.96 7.02
CA ALA A 111 -15.78 4.28 7.78
C ALA A 111 -16.80 5.33 8.26
N TRP A 112 -18.05 4.92 8.50
CA TRP A 112 -19.16 5.84 8.80
C TRP A 112 -18.78 6.99 9.75
N LEU A 113 -18.16 6.69 10.90
CA LEU A 113 -17.84 7.67 11.94
C LEU A 113 -16.35 8.04 12.02
N HIS A 114 -15.51 7.50 11.13
CA HIS A 114 -14.06 7.66 11.18
C HIS A 114 -13.53 7.88 9.78
N ASN A 115 -12.70 8.90 9.58
CA ASN A 115 -12.04 9.13 8.30
C ASN A 115 -10.53 8.96 8.43
N GLY A 116 -9.94 8.49 7.34
CA GLY A 116 -8.51 8.35 7.16
C GLY A 116 -7.94 9.44 6.26
N SER A 117 -8.58 10.61 6.19
CA SER A 117 -8.27 11.68 5.22
C SER A 117 -6.84 12.21 5.27
N TYR A 118 -6.14 12.03 6.40
CA TYR A 118 -4.70 12.28 6.48
C TYR A 118 -3.91 11.36 5.53
N PHE A 119 -4.38 10.14 5.34
CA PHE A 119 -3.81 9.12 4.44
C PHE A 119 -4.50 9.12 3.08
N SER A 120 -4.65 10.31 2.48
CA SER A 120 -5.15 10.51 1.12
C SER A 120 -4.01 10.93 0.17
N GLU A 121 -4.20 10.68 -1.13
CA GLU A 121 -3.27 11.13 -2.17
C GLU A 121 -3.08 12.66 -2.13
N GLU A 122 -4.17 13.42 -1.95
CA GLU A 122 -4.14 14.89 -1.91
C GLU A 122 -3.28 15.40 -0.75
N ASN A 123 -3.56 14.92 0.47
CA ASN A 123 -2.79 15.32 1.65
C ASN A 123 -1.31 14.89 1.52
N CYS A 124 -1.04 13.70 0.97
CA CYS A 124 0.33 13.27 0.69
C CYS A 124 1.07 14.27 -0.22
N ARG A 125 0.45 14.67 -1.34
CA ARG A 125 1.05 15.65 -2.27
C ARG A 125 1.30 16.99 -1.59
N GLN A 126 0.38 17.43 -0.74
CA GLN A 126 0.53 18.65 0.04
C GLN A 126 1.72 18.57 1.01
N LEU A 127 1.86 17.47 1.74
CA LEU A 127 2.97 17.25 2.68
C LEU A 127 4.32 17.22 1.96
N VAL A 128 4.40 16.54 0.81
CA VAL A 128 5.60 16.53 -0.03
C VAL A 128 5.95 17.95 -0.50
N ALA A 129 4.96 18.72 -0.96
CA ALA A 129 5.17 20.10 -1.43
C ALA A 129 5.64 21.06 -0.31
N GLN A 130 5.26 20.80 0.94
CA GLN A 130 5.73 21.58 2.09
C GLN A 130 7.21 21.37 2.40
N GLY A 131 7.81 20.26 1.96
CA GLY A 131 9.25 20.01 2.06
C GLY A 131 9.78 19.86 3.49
N LYS A 132 8.90 19.72 4.49
CA LYS A 132 9.31 19.65 5.89
C LYS A 132 9.62 18.20 6.28
N PRO A 133 10.77 17.94 6.91
CA PRO A 133 11.08 16.62 7.41
C PRO A 133 10.05 16.22 8.47
N PHE A 134 9.39 15.09 8.25
CA PHE A 134 8.54 14.45 9.25
C PHE A 134 9.36 13.39 9.98
N ASN A 135 9.30 13.42 11.31
CA ASN A 135 9.88 12.35 12.12
C ASN A 135 8.81 11.28 12.34
N PHE A 136 8.90 10.19 11.61
CA PHE A 136 8.01 9.05 11.76
C PHE A 136 8.58 8.09 12.80
N THR A 137 7.93 7.95 13.95
CA THR A 137 8.28 6.90 14.90
C THR A 137 7.59 5.61 14.49
N VAL A 138 8.37 4.62 14.05
CA VAL A 138 7.89 3.27 13.74
C VAL A 138 8.67 2.30 14.61
N SER A 139 7.96 1.53 15.43
CA SER A 139 8.53 0.46 16.26
C SER A 139 8.07 -0.88 15.72
N PHE A 140 8.95 -1.88 15.76
CA PHE A 140 8.68 -3.24 15.33
C PHE A 140 9.57 -4.24 16.09
N ASP A 141 9.20 -5.52 15.98
CA ASP A 141 9.96 -6.62 16.56
C ASP A 141 11.21 -6.91 15.71
N HIS A 142 12.37 -6.52 16.24
CA HIS A 142 13.66 -6.69 15.56
C HIS A 142 14.10 -8.16 15.57
N GLU A 143 13.77 -8.91 16.61
CA GLU A 143 14.12 -10.33 16.71
C GLU A 143 13.38 -11.12 15.64
N LEU A 144 12.05 -10.98 15.59
CA LEU A 144 11.22 -11.66 14.60
C LEU A 144 11.69 -11.35 13.18
N LEU A 145 11.98 -10.09 12.89
CA LEU A 145 12.43 -9.67 11.57
C LEU A 145 13.79 -10.30 11.21
N MET A 146 14.78 -10.14 12.09
CA MET A 146 16.15 -10.58 11.82
C MET A 146 16.25 -12.10 11.75
N THR A 147 15.54 -12.82 12.60
CA THR A 147 15.46 -14.28 12.55
C THR A 147 14.77 -14.77 11.27
N THR A 148 13.72 -14.09 10.81
CA THR A 148 13.07 -14.40 9.52
C THR A 148 14.00 -14.16 8.33
N MET A 149 14.88 -13.16 8.41
CA MET A 149 15.96 -12.93 7.44
C MET A 149 17.10 -13.97 7.53
N GLY A 150 16.99 -14.92 8.47
CA GLY A 150 17.91 -16.03 8.66
C GLY A 150 19.17 -15.67 9.46
N TYR A 151 19.12 -14.60 10.27
CA TYR A 151 20.14 -14.34 11.28
C TYR A 151 19.87 -15.16 12.53
N SER A 152 20.90 -15.78 13.08
CA SER A 152 20.82 -16.57 14.31
C SER A 152 21.19 -15.74 15.54
N GLU A 153 20.80 -16.17 16.74
CA GLU A 153 21.33 -15.60 17.98
C GLU A 153 22.86 -15.68 18.05
N GLU A 154 23.47 -16.72 17.47
CA GLU A 154 24.92 -16.86 17.42
C GLU A 154 25.56 -15.73 16.59
N ASP A 155 24.93 -15.31 15.49
CA ASP A 155 25.38 -14.16 14.71
C ASP A 155 25.38 -12.87 15.56
N VAL A 156 24.32 -12.67 16.35
CA VAL A 156 24.19 -11.52 17.26
C VAL A 156 25.25 -11.56 18.35
N ARG A 157 25.37 -12.69 19.07
CA ARG A 157 26.34 -12.86 20.17
C ARG A 157 27.77 -12.75 19.69
N ARG A 158 28.11 -13.33 18.53
CA ARG A 158 29.44 -13.22 17.91
C ARG A 158 29.77 -11.77 17.57
N ARG A 159 28.79 -10.98 17.12
CA ARG A 159 28.97 -9.56 16.80
C ARG A 159 29.05 -8.69 18.06
N PHE A 160 28.29 -9.01 19.10
CA PHE A 160 28.19 -8.26 20.36
C PHE A 160 28.43 -9.14 21.60
N PRO A 161 29.65 -9.64 21.83
CA PRO A 161 29.94 -10.63 22.88
C PRO A 161 29.83 -10.09 24.33
N ARG A 162 29.66 -8.77 24.51
CA ARG A 162 29.61 -8.12 25.84
C ARG A 162 28.24 -8.19 26.52
N HIS A 163 27.23 -8.74 25.84
CA HIS A 163 25.86 -8.87 26.37
C HIS A 163 25.45 -10.35 26.34
N PRO A 164 25.97 -11.19 27.26
CA PRO A 164 25.80 -12.64 27.17
C PRO A 164 24.40 -13.10 27.56
N GLU A 165 23.66 -12.30 28.34
CA GLU A 165 22.36 -12.72 28.90
C GLU A 165 21.24 -12.68 27.86
N GLU A 166 21.20 -11.67 26.99
CA GLU A 166 20.18 -11.54 25.94
C GLU A 166 20.77 -10.97 24.64
N PRO A 167 20.41 -11.50 23.45
CA PRO A 167 20.84 -10.94 22.18
C PRO A 167 20.30 -9.52 21.94
N ASP A 168 21.18 -8.56 21.68
CA ASP A 168 20.82 -7.16 21.37
C ASP A 168 20.40 -7.03 19.89
N TRP A 169 19.16 -7.46 19.59
CA TRP A 169 18.61 -7.51 18.24
C TRP A 169 18.48 -6.14 17.58
N LEU A 170 18.12 -5.09 18.33
CA LEU A 170 18.04 -3.73 17.80
C LEU A 170 19.43 -3.24 17.35
N ARG A 171 20.45 -3.41 18.19
CA ARG A 171 21.80 -3.01 17.82
C ARG A 171 22.33 -3.82 16.65
N PHE A 172 22.01 -5.12 16.61
CA PHE A 172 22.37 -5.97 15.48
C PHE A 172 21.69 -5.55 14.17
N TYR A 173 20.40 -5.23 14.20
CA TYR A 173 19.70 -4.64 13.07
C TYR A 173 20.41 -3.37 12.55
N LEU A 174 20.69 -2.42 13.43
CA LEU A 174 21.34 -1.16 13.08
C LEU A 174 22.75 -1.38 12.51
N ASP A 175 23.50 -2.35 13.02
CA ASP A 175 24.84 -2.72 12.53
C ASP A 175 24.77 -3.43 11.18
N ALA A 176 23.89 -4.43 11.03
CA ALA A 176 23.72 -5.18 9.79
C ALA A 176 23.29 -4.27 8.64
N PHE A 177 22.34 -3.36 8.91
CA PHE A 177 21.89 -2.36 7.95
C PHE A 177 23.03 -1.42 7.50
N LYS A 178 23.86 -0.92 8.43
CA LYS A 178 24.94 0.05 8.13
C LYS A 178 26.19 -0.58 7.52
N HIS A 179 26.60 -1.76 7.98
CA HIS A 179 27.93 -2.32 7.72
C HIS A 179 27.91 -3.58 6.87
N ASN A 180 26.76 -4.24 6.72
CA ASN A 180 26.64 -5.48 5.97
C ASN A 180 25.57 -5.37 4.86
N GLY A 181 25.51 -4.21 4.21
CA GLY A 181 24.44 -3.85 3.28
C GLY A 181 24.19 -4.89 2.19
N GLY A 182 25.24 -5.52 1.64
CA GLY A 182 25.05 -6.55 0.60
C GLY A 182 24.34 -7.82 1.08
N ASP A 183 24.72 -8.36 2.24
CA ASP A 183 24.07 -9.53 2.84
C ASP A 183 22.67 -9.17 3.36
N PHE A 184 22.54 -8.02 4.03
CA PHE A 184 21.28 -7.53 4.55
C PHE A 184 20.25 -7.36 3.42
N GLN A 185 20.61 -6.66 2.33
CA GLN A 185 19.73 -6.45 1.17
C GLN A 185 19.36 -7.77 0.48
N ARG A 186 20.29 -8.74 0.41
CA ARG A 186 19.99 -10.07 -0.11
C ARG A 186 18.96 -10.78 0.75
N ARG A 187 19.14 -10.77 2.07
CA ARG A 187 18.25 -11.45 3.03
C ARG A 187 16.89 -10.76 3.18
N LEU A 188 16.83 -9.45 2.96
CA LEU A 188 15.58 -8.68 2.96
C LEU A 188 14.56 -9.24 1.96
N LYS A 189 15.03 -9.81 0.86
CA LYS A 189 14.19 -10.46 -0.15
C LYS A 189 13.49 -11.72 0.36
N LEU A 190 14.00 -12.34 1.43
CA LEU A 190 13.40 -13.54 2.05
C LEU A 190 12.15 -13.22 2.88
N LEU A 191 11.90 -11.95 3.17
CA LEU A 191 10.73 -11.54 3.94
C LEU A 191 9.42 -11.83 3.17
N PRO A 192 8.37 -12.29 3.88
CA PRO A 192 7.12 -12.76 3.28
C PRO A 192 6.38 -11.69 2.47
N ASP A 193 5.61 -12.10 1.48
CA ASP A 193 4.78 -11.19 0.68
C ASP A 193 3.29 -11.37 1.07
N PHE A 194 2.64 -10.27 1.45
CA PHE A 194 1.23 -10.22 1.82
C PHE A 194 0.39 -9.46 0.79
N SER A 195 0.95 -9.08 -0.35
CA SER A 195 0.31 -8.25 -1.37
C SER A 195 -0.99 -8.84 -1.95
N GLN A 196 -1.16 -10.16 -1.85
CA GLN A 196 -2.28 -10.94 -2.37
C GLN A 196 -3.29 -11.40 -1.30
N ARG A 197 -3.13 -10.98 -0.05
CA ARG A 197 -3.94 -11.43 1.09
C ARG A 197 -4.77 -10.33 1.70
#